data_AF-K0YLN6-F1
#
_entry.id   AF-K0YLN6-F1
#
_cell.length_a   1.000
_cell.length_b   1.000
_cell.length_c   1.000
_cell.angle_alpha   90.00
_cell.angle_beta   90.00
_cell.angle_gamma   90.00
#
_symmetry.space_group_name_H-M   'P 1'
#
loop_
_entity.id
_entity.type
_entity.pdbx_description
1 polymer ?
#
loop_
_entity_poly.entity_id
_entity_poly.type
_entity_poly.pdbx_seq_one_letter_code
_entity_poly.pdbx_strand_id
1 'polypeptide(L)'
;MPEADINEIAGDPVAANTEADALQYSIALTPEEYSELEMLVSAESNGEDVTLAAFRHLCPTGEENSFDHEYCELYRSLACKGMIEGAEVGEGFFFFGIADLGRNAVMENVAQTKTPGKDASLLGSIEARFGVDARTVIASVGCSAVIGLIAGIVGALIGNAIA
;
A
#
# COMPACT_ATOMS: atom_id res chain seq x y z
N MET A 1 37.10 -51.10 -44.19
CA MET A 1 36.04 -50.35 -43.48
C MET A 1 36.23 -50.62 -42.01
N PRO A 2 36.69 -49.64 -41.21
CA PRO A 2 36.59 -49.71 -39.76
C PRO A 2 35.30 -49.02 -39.30
N GLU A 3 34.55 -49.72 -38.47
CA GLU A 3 33.40 -49.22 -37.71
C GLU A 3 33.92 -48.28 -36.62
N ALA A 4 33.33 -47.10 -36.49
CA ALA A 4 33.58 -46.19 -35.39
C ALA A 4 32.33 -46.15 -34.52
N ASP A 5 32.46 -46.71 -33.32
CA ASP A 5 31.57 -46.58 -32.18
C ASP A 5 31.16 -45.12 -31.96
N ILE A 6 29.85 -44.86 -31.96
CA ILE A 6 29.25 -43.59 -31.54
C ILE A 6 28.62 -43.85 -30.19
N ASN A 7 29.43 -43.78 -29.13
CA ASN A 7 28.93 -43.76 -27.78
C ASN A 7 29.22 -42.39 -27.15
N GLU A 8 28.20 -41.88 -26.46
CA GLU A 8 28.34 -40.96 -25.33
C GLU A 8 28.56 -39.47 -25.62
N ILE A 9 27.45 -38.76 -25.86
CA ILE A 9 27.25 -37.46 -25.21
C ILE A 9 25.89 -37.53 -24.53
N ALA A 10 25.90 -37.93 -23.26
CA ALA A 10 24.79 -37.66 -22.35
C ALA A 10 24.56 -36.15 -22.35
N GLY A 11 23.52 -35.71 -23.06
CA GLY A 11 22.98 -34.38 -22.86
C GLY A 11 22.32 -34.37 -21.50
N ASP A 12 22.99 -33.80 -20.50
CA ASP A 12 22.36 -33.37 -19.27
C ASP A 12 21.05 -32.65 -19.62
N PRO A 13 19.91 -32.96 -18.96
CA PRO A 13 18.78 -32.08 -19.05
C PRO A 13 19.23 -30.77 -18.38
N VAL A 14 19.53 -29.76 -19.21
CA VAL A 14 19.52 -28.37 -18.77
C VAL A 14 18.13 -28.18 -18.19
N ALA A 15 18.06 -28.26 -16.87
CA ALA A 15 16.88 -27.89 -16.12
C ALA A 15 16.61 -26.45 -16.54
N ALA A 16 15.64 -26.31 -17.44
CA ALA A 16 15.00 -25.06 -17.73
C ALA A 16 14.34 -24.64 -16.42
N ASN A 17 15.11 -23.97 -15.57
CA ASN A 17 14.62 -23.23 -14.41
C ASN A 17 13.93 -21.95 -14.89
N THR A 18 13.20 -22.05 -15.99
CA THR A 18 12.33 -21.03 -16.51
C THR A 18 11.09 -21.10 -15.63
N GLU A 19 10.60 -19.94 -15.18
CA GLU A 19 9.22 -19.72 -14.72
C GLU A 19 8.89 -19.89 -13.22
N ALA A 20 9.86 -19.90 -12.31
CA ALA A 20 9.56 -19.87 -10.85
C ALA A 20 10.16 -18.71 -10.05
N ASP A 21 10.98 -17.86 -10.67
CA ASP A 21 11.31 -16.56 -10.10
C ASP A 21 10.39 -15.54 -10.77
N ALA A 22 9.14 -15.53 -10.32
CA ALA A 22 8.31 -14.36 -10.50
C ALA A 22 9.10 -13.22 -9.87
N LEU A 23 9.76 -12.42 -10.73
CA LEU A 23 10.29 -11.11 -10.37
C LEU A 23 9.10 -10.31 -9.87
N GLN A 24 8.76 -10.49 -8.59
CA GLN A 24 7.86 -9.67 -7.83
C GLN A 24 8.61 -8.35 -7.65
N TYR A 25 8.73 -7.61 -8.75
CA TYR A 25 9.26 -6.27 -8.76
C TYR A 25 8.20 -5.47 -8.03
N SER A 26 8.39 -5.32 -6.72
CA SER A 26 7.58 -4.42 -5.91
C SER A 26 7.79 -3.03 -6.49
N ILE A 27 6.82 -2.57 -7.29
CA ILE A 27 6.86 -1.23 -7.86
C ILE A 27 6.71 -0.28 -6.67
N ALA A 28 7.80 0.41 -6.32
CA ALA A 28 7.81 1.33 -5.20
C ALA A 28 6.95 2.56 -5.51
N LEU A 29 5.95 2.80 -4.67
CA LEU A 29 5.18 4.03 -4.66
C LEU A 29 5.77 4.99 -3.62
N THR A 30 5.84 6.26 -3.97
CA THR A 30 6.05 7.35 -3.02
C THR A 30 4.84 7.46 -2.09
N PRO A 31 4.99 8.06 -0.89
CA PRO A 31 3.87 8.29 0.01
C PRO A 31 2.72 9.05 -0.65
N GLU A 32 3.03 10.03 -1.49
CA GLU A 32 2.05 10.85 -2.21
C GLU A 32 1.30 10.03 -3.27
N GLU A 33 2.01 9.23 -4.07
CA GLU A 33 1.39 8.33 -5.04
C GLU A 33 0.50 7.28 -4.37
N TYR A 34 0.98 6.71 -3.27
CA TYR A 34 0.20 5.73 -2.51
C TYR A 34 -1.06 6.37 -1.90
N SER A 35 -0.93 7.56 -1.31
CA SER A 35 -2.06 8.29 -0.72
C SER A 35 -3.13 8.63 -1.77
N GLU A 36 -2.71 9.06 -2.96
CA GLU A 36 -3.65 9.36 -4.04
C GLU A 36 -4.32 8.08 -4.56
N LEU A 37 -3.56 7.01 -4.75
CA LEU A 37 -4.11 5.72 -5.17
C LEU A 37 -5.08 5.13 -4.13
N GLU A 38 -4.76 5.24 -2.83
CA GLU A 38 -5.64 4.82 -1.73
C GLU A 38 -6.94 5.61 -1.71
N MET A 39 -6.89 6.93 -1.96
CA MET A 39 -8.08 7.77 -2.09
C MET A 39 -8.99 7.28 -3.23
N LEU A 40 -8.41 7.03 -4.41
CA LEU A 40 -9.17 6.54 -5.58
C LEU A 40 -9.81 5.16 -5.31
N VAL A 41 -9.06 4.23 -4.74
CA VAL A 41 -9.56 2.88 -4.40
C VAL A 41 -10.65 2.96 -3.32
N SER A 42 -10.52 3.89 -2.38
CA SER A 42 -11.54 4.12 -1.35
C SER A 42 -12.82 4.69 -1.95
N ALA A 43 -12.72 5.66 -2.86
CA ALA A 43 -13.86 6.22 -3.59
C ALA A 43 -14.59 5.11 -4.38
N GLU A 44 -13.85 4.26 -5.09
CA GLU A 44 -14.40 3.12 -5.82
C GLU A 44 -15.13 2.14 -4.88
N SER A 45 -14.51 1.79 -3.77
CA SER A 45 -15.06 0.85 -2.78
C SER A 45 -16.32 1.38 -2.10
N ASN A 46 -16.44 2.70 -1.97
CA ASN A 46 -17.63 3.37 -1.43
C ASN A 46 -18.75 3.56 -2.47
N GLY A 47 -18.52 3.18 -3.72
CA GLY A 47 -19.46 3.38 -4.83
C GLY A 47 -19.55 4.84 -5.30
N GLU A 48 -18.52 5.63 -5.05
CA GLU A 48 -18.41 7.02 -5.52
C GLU A 48 -17.93 7.07 -6.98
N ASP A 49 -18.12 8.22 -7.63
CA ASP A 49 -17.60 8.46 -8.97
C ASP A 49 -16.10 8.75 -8.89
N VAL A 50 -15.30 7.71 -9.17
CA VAL A 50 -13.83 7.75 -9.12
C VAL A 50 -13.27 8.74 -10.15
N THR A 51 -13.89 8.85 -11.31
CA THR A 51 -13.46 9.80 -12.35
C THR A 51 -13.68 11.24 -11.87
N LEU A 52 -14.79 11.51 -11.19
CA LEU A 52 -15.02 12.81 -10.56
C LEU A 52 -14.06 13.07 -9.39
N ALA A 53 -13.74 12.05 -8.59
CA ALA A 53 -12.76 12.16 -7.51
C ALA A 53 -11.38 12.56 -8.05
N ALA A 54 -10.90 11.84 -9.09
CA ALA A 54 -9.66 12.16 -9.78
C ALA A 54 -9.70 13.56 -10.41
N PHE A 55 -10.80 13.90 -11.08
CA PHE A 55 -10.97 15.20 -11.74
C PHE A 55 -10.83 16.37 -10.76
N ARG A 56 -11.35 16.26 -9.53
CA ARG A 56 -11.24 17.33 -8.53
C ARG A 56 -9.81 17.63 -8.10
N HIS A 57 -8.92 16.65 -8.17
CA HIS A 57 -7.49 16.84 -7.89
C HIS A 57 -6.75 17.35 -9.13
N LEU A 58 -7.05 16.77 -10.29
CA LEU A 58 -6.46 17.18 -11.57
C LEU A 58 -6.89 18.58 -12.02
N CYS A 59 -8.08 19.04 -11.65
CA CYS A 59 -8.63 20.33 -12.02
C CYS A 59 -9.44 20.94 -10.85
N PRO A 60 -8.76 21.48 -9.83
CA PRO A 60 -9.40 21.94 -8.59
C PRO A 60 -10.31 23.16 -8.78
N THR A 61 -10.06 23.97 -9.80
CA THR A 61 -10.91 25.13 -10.15
C THR A 61 -12.17 24.72 -10.92
N GLY A 62 -12.16 23.54 -11.55
CA GLY A 62 -13.21 23.07 -12.46
C GLY A 62 -13.29 23.85 -13.79
N GLU A 63 -12.37 24.78 -14.04
CA GLU A 63 -12.29 25.51 -15.30
C GLU A 63 -11.62 24.65 -16.38
N GLU A 64 -12.15 24.70 -17.60
CA GLU A 64 -11.61 23.92 -18.72
C GLU A 64 -10.13 24.28 -18.97
N ASN A 65 -9.26 23.27 -19.00
CA ASN A 65 -7.80 23.39 -19.14
C ASN A 65 -7.05 24.03 -17.94
N SER A 66 -7.71 24.22 -16.79
CA SER A 66 -7.05 24.64 -15.55
C SER A 66 -6.58 23.42 -14.77
N PHE A 67 -5.69 22.64 -15.39
CA PHE A 67 -5.10 21.47 -14.78
C PHE A 67 -4.08 21.85 -13.71
N ASP A 68 -4.11 21.17 -12.57
CA ASP A 68 -3.07 21.26 -11.56
C ASP A 68 -1.84 20.47 -12.03
N HIS A 69 -0.72 21.17 -12.13
CA HIS A 69 0.51 20.59 -12.67
C HIS A 69 1.07 19.46 -11.80
N GLU A 70 1.08 19.66 -10.48
CA GLU A 70 1.65 18.68 -9.54
C GLU A 70 0.83 17.39 -9.55
N TYR A 71 -0.51 17.50 -9.53
CA TYR A 71 -1.36 16.32 -9.66
C TYR A 71 -1.26 15.68 -11.04
N CYS A 72 -1.10 16.46 -12.13
CA CYS A 72 -0.88 15.86 -13.45
C CYS A 72 0.43 15.06 -13.51
N GLU A 73 1.52 15.55 -12.92
CA GLU A 73 2.78 14.79 -12.80
C GLU A 73 2.61 13.53 -11.95
N LEU A 74 1.89 13.62 -10.84
CA LEU A 74 1.58 12.49 -9.97
C LEU A 74 0.81 11.40 -10.73
N TYR A 75 -0.23 11.78 -11.48
CA TYR A 75 -1.04 10.84 -12.27
C TYR A 75 -0.26 10.25 -13.43
N ARG A 76 0.61 11.01 -14.09
CA ARG A 76 1.54 10.45 -15.09
C ARG A 76 2.45 9.40 -14.48
N SER A 77 2.97 9.66 -13.27
CA SER A 77 3.83 8.69 -12.57
C SER A 77 3.08 7.40 -12.23
N LEU A 78 1.85 7.53 -11.69
CA LEU A 78 0.98 6.38 -11.41
C LEU A 78 0.63 5.59 -12.68
N ALA A 79 0.36 6.27 -13.79
CA ALA A 79 0.07 5.64 -15.08
C ALA A 79 1.31 4.93 -15.65
N CYS A 80 2.49 5.56 -15.58
CA CYS A 80 3.77 4.93 -15.97
C CYS A 80 4.05 3.65 -15.17
N LYS A 81 3.62 3.61 -13.91
CA LYS A 81 3.72 2.45 -13.02
C LYS A 81 2.61 1.40 -13.23
N GLY A 82 1.67 1.65 -14.13
CA GLY A 82 0.54 0.77 -14.41
C GLY A 82 -0.48 0.68 -13.27
N MET A 83 -0.52 1.67 -12.37
CA MET A 83 -1.46 1.70 -11.24
C MET A 83 -2.83 2.24 -11.64
N ILE A 84 -2.85 3.14 -12.63
CA ILE A 84 -4.06 3.76 -13.16
C ILE A 84 -4.04 3.76 -14.68
N GLU A 85 -5.22 3.94 -15.27
CA GLU A 85 -5.42 4.12 -16.70
C GLU A 85 -5.76 5.58 -16.99
N GLY A 86 -5.13 6.14 -18.02
CA GLY A 86 -5.35 7.52 -18.41
C GLY A 86 -4.54 7.91 -19.65
N ALA A 87 -4.68 9.16 -20.08
CA ALA A 87 -3.97 9.71 -21.23
C ALA A 87 -3.49 11.14 -20.96
N GLU A 88 -2.30 11.46 -21.46
CA GLU A 88 -1.74 12.81 -21.44
C GLU A 88 -2.38 13.66 -22.55
N VAL A 89 -2.76 14.90 -22.21
CA VAL A 89 -3.24 15.89 -23.19
C VAL A 89 -2.62 17.24 -22.90
N GLY A 90 -1.62 17.61 -23.71
CA GLY A 90 -0.83 18.81 -23.47
C GLY A 90 -0.18 18.76 -22.08
N GLU A 91 -0.45 19.76 -21.26
CA GLU A 91 0.04 19.84 -19.88
C GLU A 91 -0.88 19.13 -18.87
N GLY A 92 -2.06 18.67 -19.30
CA GLY A 92 -3.03 17.96 -18.47
C GLY A 92 -2.93 16.43 -18.52
N PHE A 93 -3.80 15.79 -17.77
CA PHE A 93 -3.97 14.34 -17.72
C PHE A 93 -5.46 13.99 -17.63
N PHE A 94 -5.92 13.05 -18.45
CA PHE A 94 -7.27 12.48 -18.37
C PHE A 94 -7.22 11.11 -17.71
N PHE A 95 -7.93 10.98 -16.60
CA PHE A 95 -8.08 9.73 -15.87
C PHE A 95 -9.24 8.89 -16.44
N PHE A 96 -9.04 7.59 -16.60
CA PHE A 96 -10.06 6.64 -17.10
C PHE A 96 -10.45 5.59 -16.05
N GLY A 97 -9.54 5.17 -15.18
CA GLY A 97 -9.84 4.14 -14.19
C GLY A 97 -8.63 3.69 -13.39
N ILE A 98 -8.88 2.81 -12.42
CA ILE A 98 -7.83 2.18 -11.61
C ILE A 98 -7.50 0.81 -12.22
N ALA A 99 -6.23 0.60 -12.56
CA ALA A 99 -5.78 -0.70 -13.06
C ALA A 99 -5.85 -1.76 -11.97
N ASP A 100 -5.96 -3.04 -12.35
CA ASP A 100 -5.98 -4.16 -11.39
C ASP A 100 -4.75 -4.15 -10.47
N LEU A 101 -3.59 -3.78 -11.01
CA LEU A 101 -2.35 -3.65 -10.25
C LEU A 101 -2.45 -2.60 -9.14
N GLY A 102 -3.03 -1.43 -9.44
CA GLY A 102 -3.23 -0.36 -8.46
C GLY A 102 -4.20 -0.76 -7.35
N ARG A 103 -5.30 -1.43 -7.70
CA ARG A 103 -6.25 -1.96 -6.71
C ARG A 103 -5.60 -2.98 -5.78
N ASN A 104 -4.85 -3.93 -6.35
CA ASN A 104 -4.16 -4.95 -5.56
C ASN A 104 -3.09 -4.35 -4.64
N ALA A 105 -2.34 -3.34 -5.10
CA ALA A 105 -1.31 -2.68 -4.30
C ALA A 105 -1.86 -2.07 -2.99
N VAL A 106 -3.05 -1.46 -3.04
CA VAL A 106 -3.72 -0.92 -1.85
C VAL A 106 -4.28 -2.04 -0.97
N MET A 107 -4.93 -3.04 -1.57
CA MET A 107 -5.52 -4.16 -0.82
C MET A 107 -4.49 -5.01 -0.07
N GLU A 108 -3.32 -5.27 -0.67
CA GLU A 108 -2.22 -6.01 -0.03
C GLU A 108 -1.63 -5.25 1.16
N ASN A 109 -1.48 -3.93 1.06
CA ASN A 109 -1.00 -3.09 2.15
C ASN A 109 -1.98 -3.10 3.35
N VAL A 110 -3.30 -3.00 3.07
CA VAL A 110 -4.35 -3.14 4.08
C VAL A 110 -4.34 -4.53 4.73
N ALA A 111 -4.02 -5.60 3.98
CA ALA A 111 -3.91 -6.94 4.56
C ALA A 111 -2.70 -7.06 5.49
N GLN A 112 -1.55 -6.48 5.13
CA GLN A 112 -0.33 -6.50 5.95
C GLN A 112 -0.51 -5.75 7.28
N THR A 113 -1.20 -4.60 7.27
CA THR A 113 -1.52 -3.81 8.49
C THR A 113 -2.52 -4.51 9.42
N LYS A 114 -3.29 -5.49 8.91
CA LYS A 114 -4.25 -6.29 9.69
C LYS A 114 -3.68 -7.58 10.26
N THR A 115 -2.51 -8.04 9.81
CA THR A 115 -1.81 -9.15 10.45
C THR A 115 -1.25 -8.64 11.78
N PRO A 116 -1.74 -9.08 12.95
CA PRO A 116 -1.10 -8.73 14.21
C PRO A 116 0.32 -9.31 14.15
N GLY A 117 1.30 -8.41 14.12
CA GLY A 117 2.70 -8.75 14.28
C GLY A 117 2.82 -9.70 15.47
N LYS A 118 3.61 -10.74 15.26
CA LYS A 118 3.98 -11.78 16.22
C LYS A 118 4.89 -11.18 17.31
N ASP A 119 4.44 -10.09 17.92
CA ASP A 119 5.14 -9.26 18.91
C ASP A 119 4.40 -9.19 20.25
N ALA A 120 3.31 -9.96 20.39
CA ALA A 120 2.73 -10.29 21.70
C ALA A 120 3.74 -11.02 22.62
N SER A 121 4.87 -11.48 22.10
CA SER A 121 5.94 -12.13 22.87
C SER A 121 6.96 -11.15 23.48
N LEU A 122 6.98 -9.87 23.09
CA LEU A 122 7.92 -8.88 23.65
C LEU A 122 7.38 -8.17 24.90
N LEU A 123 6.07 -8.04 25.06
CA LEU A 123 5.49 -7.49 26.29
C LEU A 123 5.63 -8.46 27.48
N GLY A 124 5.60 -9.78 27.24
CA GLY A 124 5.82 -10.78 28.30
C GLY A 124 7.26 -10.81 28.84
N SER A 125 8.25 -10.27 28.12
CA SER A 125 9.64 -10.20 28.60
C SER A 125 9.94 -8.94 29.44
N ILE A 126 9.10 -7.90 29.37
CA ILE A 126 9.25 -6.71 30.20
C ILE A 126 8.62 -6.95 31.58
N GLU A 127 7.50 -7.68 31.63
CA GLU A 127 6.81 -8.07 32.87
C GLU A 127 7.64 -9.03 33.75
N ALA A 128 8.57 -9.79 33.17
CA ALA A 128 9.41 -10.72 33.93
C ALA A 128 10.64 -10.09 34.60
N ARG A 129 10.98 -8.81 34.31
CA ARG A 129 12.19 -8.15 34.87
C ARG A 129 11.93 -6.90 35.70
N PHE A 130 10.70 -6.38 35.71
CA PHE A 130 10.31 -5.31 36.61
C PHE A 130 9.15 -5.80 37.47
N GLY A 131 9.49 -6.39 38.63
CA GLY A 131 8.55 -6.51 39.74
C GLY A 131 8.18 -5.11 40.22
N VAL A 132 7.18 -4.53 39.58
CA VAL A 132 6.64 -3.22 39.95
C VAL A 132 5.25 -3.46 40.50
N ASP A 133 5.19 -3.34 41.82
CA ASP A 133 4.01 -3.31 42.66
C ASP A 133 2.96 -2.35 42.07
N ALA A 134 1.74 -2.86 41.95
CA ALA A 134 0.61 -2.17 41.35
C ALA A 134 0.11 -1.02 42.24
N ARG A 135 0.83 0.11 42.27
CA ARG A 135 0.35 1.44 42.66
C ARG A 135 1.49 2.45 42.52
N THR A 136 1.19 3.59 41.89
CA THR A 136 2.08 4.76 41.72
C THR A 136 3.11 4.51 40.59
N VAL A 137 3.32 5.34 39.57
CA VAL A 137 3.40 6.80 39.51
C VAL A 137 3.17 7.21 38.04
N ILE A 138 2.27 8.16 37.81
CA ILE A 138 2.30 9.02 36.62
C ILE A 138 3.46 10.00 36.82
N ALA A 139 4.49 9.96 35.97
CA ALA A 139 5.40 11.09 35.77
C ALA A 139 6.11 10.97 34.40
N SER A 140 6.04 12.07 33.64
CA SER A 140 6.69 12.43 32.38
C SER A 140 8.14 11.93 32.21
N VAL A 141 8.69 11.72 31.01
CA VAL A 141 9.14 12.76 30.04
C VAL A 141 9.44 12.10 28.68
N GLY A 142 9.05 12.76 27.57
CA GLY A 142 9.61 12.49 26.25
C GLY A 142 8.76 13.06 25.11
N CYS A 143 9.05 14.31 24.70
CA CYS A 143 8.39 14.98 23.58
C CYS A 143 8.54 14.22 22.25
N SER A 144 7.43 13.82 21.63
CA SER A 144 7.20 13.95 20.18
C SER A 144 5.73 13.63 19.88
N ALA A 145 5.12 14.42 18.99
CA ALA A 145 3.69 14.49 18.75
C ALA A 145 3.07 13.17 18.23
N VAL A 146 2.38 12.45 19.11
CA VAL A 146 1.38 11.43 18.74
C VAL A 146 0.01 12.09 18.78
N ILE A 147 -0.32 12.85 17.73
CA ILE A 147 -1.69 13.29 17.48
C ILE A 147 -2.33 12.19 16.65
N GLY A 148 -3.12 11.32 17.29
CA GLY A 148 -3.90 10.28 16.61
C GLY A 148 -4.43 9.14 17.49
N LEU A 149 -3.87 8.89 18.68
CA LEU A 149 -4.28 7.77 19.56
C LEU A 149 -5.59 8.04 20.37
N ILE A 150 -6.28 9.17 20.17
CA ILE A 150 -7.41 9.57 21.03
C ILE A 150 -8.80 9.23 20.45
N ALA A 151 -8.89 8.57 19.29
CA ALA A 151 -10.19 8.08 18.81
C ALA A 151 -10.62 6.71 19.40
N GLY A 152 -9.69 5.95 20.01
CA GLY A 152 -9.95 4.55 20.37
C GLY A 152 -10.39 4.26 21.82
N ILE A 153 -10.30 5.20 22.76
CA ILE A 153 -10.54 4.92 24.20
C ILE A 153 -11.87 5.50 24.72
N VAL A 154 -12.53 6.41 23.98
CA VAL A 154 -13.80 7.02 24.44
C VAL A 154 -15.02 6.11 24.16
N GLY A 155 -14.92 5.10 23.30
CA GLY A 155 -16.00 4.14 23.03
C GLY A 155 -16.22 3.06 24.10
N ALA A 156 -15.30 2.89 25.05
CA ALA A 156 -15.33 1.79 26.02
C ALA A 156 -15.97 2.13 27.39
N LEU A 157 -16.54 3.34 27.56
CA LEU A 157 -17.10 3.77 28.86
C LEU A 157 -18.57 4.23 28.85
N ILE A 158 -19.27 4.17 27.70
CA ILE A 158 -20.70 4.59 27.62
C ILE A 158 -21.66 3.39 27.39
N GLY A 159 -21.14 2.16 27.41
CA GLY A 159 -21.92 0.94 27.16
C GLY A 159 -22.32 0.10 28.37
N ASN A 160 -22.20 0.60 29.61
CA ASN A 160 -22.58 -0.18 30.81
C ASN A 160 -23.36 0.63 31.87
N ALA A 161 -24.45 1.27 31.45
CA ALA A 161 -25.49 1.79 32.34
C ALA A 161 -26.88 1.50 31.75
N ILE A 162 -27.17 0.22 31.51
CA ILE A 162 -28.53 -0.33 31.39
C ILE A 162 -28.50 -1.74 31.99
N ALA A 163 -28.44 -1.79 33.33
CA ALA A 163 -28.95 -2.86 34.21
C ALA A 163 -28.85 -2.38 35.66
#